data_AF-A6FWS3-F1
#
_entry.id   AF-A6FWS3-F1
#
_cell.length_a   1.000
_cell.length_b   1.000
_cell.length_c   1.000
_cell.angle_alpha   90.00
_cell.angle_beta   90.00
_cell.angle_gamma   90.00
#
_symmetry.space_group_name_H-M   'P 1'
#
loop_
_entity.id
_entity.type
_entity.pdbx_description
1 polymer ?
#
loop_
_entity_poly.entity_id
_entity_poly.type
_entity_poly.pdbx_seq_one_letter_code
_entity_poly.pdbx_strand_id
1 'polypeptide(L)'
;MSRVLTTALPALALFLSTLVLPTSASAADSVGSKGTIEFLETFSPSSDTYSKYHGRIYVKSGSKQVEYRWGGTACGTKTITEQQVELLYRGMRANKVRITPSYKSGQGGKRCLVGFKLEEEKKKGKNPPT
;
A
#
# COMPACT_ATOMS: atom_id res chain seq x y z
N MET A 1 -56.22 -57.15 12.10
CA MET A 1 -55.29 -56.14 12.65
C MET A 1 -54.16 -55.97 11.64
N SER A 2 -54.18 -54.85 10.91
CA SER A 2 -53.26 -54.54 9.82
C SER A 2 -51.85 -54.23 10.33
N ARG A 3 -50.82 -54.79 9.68
CA ARG A 3 -49.52 -54.12 9.55
C ARG A 3 -49.04 -54.29 8.10
N VAL A 4 -48.98 -53.14 7.46
CA VAL A 4 -48.62 -52.93 6.05
C VAL A 4 -47.13 -53.20 5.88
N LEU A 5 -46.82 -54.01 4.87
CA LEU A 5 -45.47 -54.21 4.33
C LEU A 5 -45.16 -53.00 3.43
N THR A 6 -44.07 -52.28 3.67
CA THR A 6 -43.63 -51.20 2.77
C THR A 6 -42.29 -51.57 2.15
N THR A 7 -42.33 -51.69 0.83
CA THR A 7 -41.23 -52.06 -0.07
C THR A 7 -40.41 -50.86 -0.55
N ALA A 8 -39.12 -51.14 -0.80
CA ALA A 8 -38.26 -50.64 -1.88
C ALA A 8 -37.49 -49.29 -1.78
N LEU A 9 -36.16 -49.44 -1.96
CA LEU A 9 -35.05 -48.56 -2.40
C LEU A 9 -35.35 -47.65 -3.62
N PRO A 10 -34.42 -46.79 -4.12
CA PRO A 10 -33.40 -45.91 -3.51
C PRO A 10 -33.35 -44.50 -4.20
N ALA A 11 -32.29 -43.73 -3.93
CA ALA A 11 -31.68 -42.69 -4.80
C ALA A 11 -32.03 -41.18 -4.58
N LEU A 12 -30.97 -40.46 -4.21
CA LEU A 12 -30.51 -39.21 -4.84
C LEU A 12 -31.36 -37.93 -4.66
N ALA A 13 -30.99 -37.12 -3.69
CA ALA A 13 -31.13 -35.66 -3.81
C ALA A 13 -30.00 -34.95 -3.04
N LEU A 14 -28.93 -34.68 -3.79
CA LEU A 14 -27.95 -33.60 -3.63
C LEU A 14 -28.32 -32.52 -2.59
N PHE A 15 -27.81 -32.63 -1.36
CA PHE A 15 -27.76 -31.49 -0.45
C PHE A 15 -26.45 -30.71 -0.68
N LEU A 16 -26.54 -29.81 -1.66
CA LEU A 16 -25.92 -28.50 -1.77
C LEU A 16 -24.78 -28.21 -0.76
N SER A 17 -23.56 -28.60 -1.11
CA SER A 17 -22.33 -28.10 -0.48
C SER A 17 -22.21 -26.60 -0.76
N THR A 18 -22.68 -25.76 0.16
CA THR A 18 -22.39 -24.33 0.14
C THR A 18 -20.88 -24.15 0.33
N LEU A 19 -20.17 -24.00 -0.78
CA LEU A 19 -18.79 -23.54 -0.79
C LEU A 19 -18.74 -22.16 -0.12
N VAL A 20 -18.39 -22.16 1.17
CA VAL A 20 -17.97 -20.95 1.87
C VAL A 20 -16.60 -20.60 1.31
N LEU A 21 -16.57 -19.93 0.15
CA LEU A 21 -15.35 -19.37 -0.39
C LEU A 21 -14.82 -18.37 0.64
N PRO A 22 -13.61 -18.58 1.22
CA PRO A 22 -13.01 -17.54 2.03
C PRO A 22 -12.73 -16.37 1.09
N THR A 23 -13.55 -15.31 1.17
CA THR A 23 -13.27 -14.01 0.59
C THR A 23 -12.12 -13.40 1.36
N SER A 24 -10.93 -13.94 1.11
CA SER A 24 -9.66 -13.34 1.49
C SER A 24 -9.50 -12.10 0.63
N ALA A 25 -10.20 -11.02 1.00
CA ALA A 25 -9.94 -9.70 0.48
C ALA A 25 -8.53 -9.34 0.94
N SER A 26 -7.54 -9.71 0.12
CA SER A 26 -6.18 -9.23 0.26
C SER A 26 -6.27 -7.71 0.24
N ALA A 27 -6.06 -7.08 1.39
CA ALA A 27 -6.11 -5.63 1.52
C ALA A 27 -5.00 -5.05 0.64
N ALA A 28 -5.40 -4.68 -0.59
CA ALA A 28 -4.52 -4.11 -1.59
C ALA A 28 -3.92 -2.80 -1.08
N ASP A 29 -2.70 -2.51 -1.51
CA ASP A 29 -2.05 -1.24 -1.24
C ASP A 29 -2.85 -0.10 -1.89
N SER A 30 -3.00 1.00 -1.15
CA SER A 30 -3.56 2.23 -1.71
C SER A 30 -2.48 2.99 -2.47
N VAL A 31 -2.85 3.57 -3.61
CA VAL A 31 -1.94 4.38 -4.42
C VAL A 31 -2.11 5.85 -4.06
N GLY A 32 -1.00 6.50 -3.69
CA GLY A 32 -0.91 7.91 -3.39
C GLY A 32 -0.86 8.77 -4.65
N SER A 33 -1.11 10.07 -4.49
CA SER A 33 -1.00 11.04 -5.59
C SER A 33 0.43 11.21 -6.07
N LYS A 34 0.62 11.28 -7.39
CA LYS A 34 1.92 11.54 -8.02
C LYS A 34 2.41 12.96 -7.75
N GLY A 35 3.59 13.09 -7.16
CA GLY A 35 4.10 14.39 -6.71
C GLY A 35 5.62 14.46 -6.63
N THR A 36 6.11 15.48 -5.95
CA THR A 36 7.54 15.68 -5.66
C THR A 36 7.77 15.51 -4.16
N ILE A 37 8.90 14.91 -3.77
CA ILE A 37 9.30 14.83 -2.37
C ILE A 37 9.82 16.21 -1.95
N GLU A 38 9.15 16.86 -0.99
CA GLU A 38 9.62 18.15 -0.43
C GLU A 38 10.52 17.94 0.78
N PHE A 39 10.22 16.94 1.60
CA PHE A 39 10.98 16.61 2.80
C PHE A 39 11.16 15.10 2.91
N LEU A 40 12.35 14.69 3.37
CA LEU A 40 12.69 13.33 3.75
C LEU A 40 13.38 13.38 5.11
N GLU A 41 12.81 12.71 6.09
CA GLU A 41 13.39 12.54 7.42
C GLU A 41 13.57 11.06 7.71
N THR A 42 14.72 10.72 8.29
CA THR A 42 15.06 9.38 8.73
C THR A 42 15.45 9.46 10.19
N PHE A 43 14.95 8.55 11.00
CA PHE A 43 15.21 8.47 12.43
C PHE A 43 15.83 7.12 12.73
N SER A 44 16.84 7.11 13.61
CA SER A 44 17.40 5.85 14.08
C SER A 44 16.33 5.07 14.87
N PRO A 45 16.18 3.75 14.63
CA PRO A 45 15.33 2.90 15.47
C PRO A 45 15.73 2.94 16.95
N SER A 46 16.99 3.27 17.25
CA SER A 46 17.51 3.40 18.62
C SER A 46 17.12 4.72 19.31
N SER A 47 16.36 5.60 18.65
CA SER A 47 15.99 6.89 19.21
C SER A 47 14.68 6.80 19.99
N ASP A 48 14.74 6.94 21.31
CA ASP A 48 13.56 6.97 22.19
C ASP A 48 12.63 8.16 21.89
N THR A 49 13.19 9.27 21.39
CA THR A 49 12.43 10.45 20.96
C THR A 49 11.54 10.18 19.74
N TYR A 50 11.88 9.18 18.91
CA TYR A 50 11.25 8.94 17.61
C TYR A 50 10.72 7.51 17.44
N SER A 51 10.40 6.81 18.53
CA SER A 51 9.85 5.44 18.47
C SER A 51 8.49 5.32 17.76
N LYS A 52 7.87 6.46 17.41
CA LYS A 52 6.59 6.51 16.70
C LYS A 52 6.71 6.08 15.23
N TYR A 53 7.84 6.34 14.56
CA TYR A 53 8.12 5.96 13.17
C TYR A 53 9.61 6.12 12.82
N HIS A 54 10.13 5.28 11.93
CA HIS A 54 11.56 5.28 11.54
C HIS A 54 11.89 6.32 10.46
N GLY A 55 10.89 6.87 9.81
CA GLY A 55 11.08 7.97 8.87
C GLY A 55 9.78 8.39 8.20
N ARG A 56 9.87 9.50 7.48
CA ARG A 56 8.75 10.05 6.74
C ARG A 56 9.19 10.84 5.52
N ILE A 57 8.28 10.91 4.56
CA ILE A 57 8.35 11.84 3.43
C ILE A 57 7.10 12.70 3.35
N TYR A 58 7.27 13.91 2.84
CA TYR A 58 6.16 14.76 2.42
C TYR A 58 6.15 14.84 0.90
N VAL A 59 5.05 14.40 0.30
CA VAL A 59 4.85 14.43 -1.15
C VAL A 59 3.88 15.55 -1.50
N LYS A 60 4.33 16.48 -2.33
CA LYS A 60 3.51 17.57 -2.85
C LYS A 60 2.94 17.24 -4.22
N SER A 61 1.62 17.34 -4.32
CA SER A 61 0.86 17.15 -5.56
C SER A 61 -0.09 18.32 -5.75
N GLY A 62 0.32 19.30 -6.57
CA GLY A 62 -0.39 20.57 -6.69
C GLY A 62 -0.32 21.37 -5.39
N SER A 63 -1.48 21.78 -4.87
CA SER A 63 -1.60 22.48 -3.58
C SER A 63 -1.64 21.56 -2.36
N LYS A 64 -1.74 20.23 -2.57
CA LYS A 64 -1.83 19.27 -1.47
C LYS A 64 -0.45 18.73 -1.12
N GLN A 65 -0.15 18.70 0.17
CA GLN A 65 1.01 18.02 0.73
C GLN A 65 0.51 16.84 1.58
N VAL A 66 1.08 15.66 1.35
CA VAL A 66 0.69 14.43 2.05
C VAL A 66 1.90 13.79 2.70
N GLU A 67 1.76 13.48 3.98
CA GLU A 67 2.77 12.76 4.76
C GLU A 67 2.63 11.24 4.58
N TYR A 68 3.75 10.57 4.35
CA TYR A 68 3.87 9.11 4.37
C TYR A 68 4.97 8.72 5.35
N ARG A 69 4.71 7.73 6.21
CA ARG A 69 5.63 7.28 7.26
C ARG A 69 6.00 5.81 7.06
N TRP A 70 7.06 5.33 7.70
CA TRP A 70 7.36 3.90 7.76
C TRP A 70 7.97 3.51 9.11
N GLY A 71 7.82 2.25 9.49
CA GLY A 71 8.36 1.70 10.74
C GLY A 71 7.74 2.30 12.01
N GLY A 72 8.35 1.97 13.15
CA GLY A 72 7.89 2.36 14.49
C GLY A 72 6.45 1.90 14.81
N THR A 73 5.91 2.40 15.92
CA THR A 73 4.58 1.99 16.40
C THR A 73 3.44 2.42 15.47
N ALA A 74 3.57 3.55 14.76
CA ALA A 74 2.53 4.05 13.86
C ALA A 74 2.30 3.12 12.65
N CYS A 75 3.34 2.46 12.16
CA CYS A 75 3.28 1.62 10.96
C CYS A 75 3.55 0.13 11.21
N GLY A 76 4.03 -0.24 12.40
CA GLY A 76 4.31 -1.62 12.78
C GLY A 76 5.35 -2.24 11.86
N THR A 77 5.01 -3.37 11.25
CA THR A 77 5.87 -4.09 10.29
C THR A 77 5.95 -3.43 8.90
N LYS A 78 5.17 -2.37 8.64
CA LYS A 78 5.19 -1.65 7.36
C LYS A 78 6.42 -0.74 7.34
N THR A 79 7.51 -1.28 6.83
CA THR A 79 8.79 -0.60 6.67
C THR A 79 9.23 -0.61 5.22
N ILE A 80 10.20 0.25 4.90
CA ILE A 80 10.97 0.22 3.65
C ILE A 80 12.43 -0.12 3.98
N THR A 81 13.17 -0.64 3.00
CA THR A 81 14.59 -0.97 3.18
C THR A 81 15.48 0.26 3.12
N GLU A 82 16.72 0.16 3.58
CA GLU A 82 17.71 1.24 3.49
C GLU A 82 17.98 1.63 2.03
N GLN A 83 18.02 0.67 1.11
CA GLN A 83 18.18 0.94 -0.33
C GLN A 83 16.98 1.75 -0.87
N GLN A 84 15.78 1.46 -0.38
CA GLN A 84 14.58 2.24 -0.73
C GLN A 84 14.65 3.67 -0.18
N VAL A 85 15.13 3.85 1.05
CA VAL A 85 15.38 5.18 1.63
C VAL A 85 16.40 5.96 0.80
N GLU A 86 17.48 5.32 0.36
CA GLU A 86 18.48 5.93 -0.51
C GLU A 86 17.87 6.36 -1.86
N LEU A 87 17.02 5.53 -2.47
CA LEU A 87 16.29 5.87 -3.69
C LEU A 87 15.34 7.06 -3.48
N LEU A 88 14.68 7.18 -2.31
CA LEU A 88 13.88 8.36 -1.96
C LEU A 88 14.76 9.61 -1.89
N TYR A 89 15.94 9.53 -1.26
CA TYR A 89 16.88 10.64 -1.18
C TYR A 89 17.37 11.07 -2.56
N ARG A 90 17.76 10.11 -3.41
CA ARG A 90 18.16 10.37 -4.80
C ARG A 90 17.03 10.99 -5.61
N GLY A 91 15.81 10.46 -5.51
CA GLY A 91 14.63 10.99 -6.19
C GLY A 91 14.24 12.40 -5.74
N MET A 92 14.41 12.71 -4.45
CA MET A 92 14.20 14.06 -3.90
C MET A 92 15.22 15.06 -4.44
N ARG A 93 16.48 14.63 -4.61
CA ARG A 93 17.58 15.48 -5.14
C ARG A 93 17.55 15.61 -6.66
N ALA A 94 16.94 14.67 -7.36
CA ALA A 94 16.87 14.66 -8.80
C ALA A 94 15.89 15.71 -9.32
N ASN A 95 16.34 16.56 -10.24
CA ASN A 95 15.46 17.48 -10.94
C ASN A 95 14.50 16.69 -11.83
N LYS A 96 13.21 17.05 -11.80
CA LYS A 96 12.16 16.47 -12.66
C LYS A 96 11.85 14.99 -12.43
N VAL A 97 12.12 14.47 -11.23
CA VAL A 97 11.63 13.15 -10.81
C VAL A 97 10.36 13.33 -10.00
N ARG A 98 9.37 12.48 -10.29
CA ARG A 98 8.11 12.41 -9.55
C ARG A 98 7.96 11.06 -8.89
N ILE A 99 7.44 11.08 -7.67
CA ILE A 99 7.14 9.90 -6.88
C ILE A 99 5.64 9.59 -6.94
N THR A 100 5.31 8.32 -7.08
CA THR A 100 3.96 7.79 -6.81
C THR A 100 4.05 6.81 -5.64
N PRO A 101 3.62 7.20 -4.42
CA PRO A 101 3.69 6.34 -3.24
C PRO A 101 2.66 5.21 -3.27
N SER A 102 3.02 4.04 -2.74
CA SER A 102 2.08 2.98 -2.36
C SER A 102 2.04 2.90 -0.83
N TYR A 103 0.85 2.87 -0.25
CA TYR A 103 0.68 2.92 1.20
C TYR A 103 -0.42 2.00 1.72
N LYS A 104 -0.30 1.61 3.00
CA LYS A 104 -1.38 1.00 3.78
C LYS A 104 -1.74 1.90 4.96
N SER A 105 -2.96 1.75 5.48
CA SER A 105 -3.34 2.43 6.72
C SER A 105 -2.56 1.88 7.92
N GLY A 106 -2.04 2.79 8.73
CA GLY A 106 -1.43 2.53 10.03
C GLY A 106 -2.30 3.03 11.18
N GLN A 107 -1.74 3.03 12.38
CA GLN A 107 -2.41 3.49 13.59
C GLN A 107 -2.85 4.95 13.44
N GLY A 108 -4.07 5.28 13.86
CA GLY A 108 -4.60 6.65 13.79
C GLY A 108 -4.71 7.21 12.37
N GLY A 109 -4.94 6.34 11.37
CA GLY A 109 -5.16 6.72 9.98
C GLY A 109 -3.91 7.20 9.25
N LYS A 110 -2.71 6.96 9.80
CA LYS A 110 -1.45 7.34 9.16
C LYS A 110 -1.23 6.53 7.89
N ARG A 111 -0.66 7.18 6.85
CA ARG A 111 -0.31 6.51 5.60
C ARG A 111 1.07 5.90 5.73
N CYS A 112 1.12 4.58 5.83
CA CYS A 112 2.36 3.84 5.96
C CYS A 112 2.88 3.46 4.58
N LEU A 113 4.01 4.04 4.18
CA LEU A 113 4.70 3.78 2.93
C LEU A 113 5.16 2.31 2.91
N VAL A 114 4.75 1.60 1.87
CA VAL A 114 5.13 0.19 1.63
C VAL A 114 5.83 0.00 0.29
N GLY A 115 5.87 1.05 -0.53
CA GLY A 115 6.56 1.07 -1.81
C GLY A 115 6.38 2.40 -2.52
N PHE A 116 7.06 2.58 -3.64
CA PHE A 116 6.92 3.77 -4.47
C PHE A 116 7.42 3.51 -5.89
N LYS A 117 6.98 4.35 -6.83
CA LYS A 117 7.54 4.45 -8.17
C LYS A 117 8.20 5.81 -8.33
N LEU A 118 9.37 5.84 -8.97
CA LEU A 118 10.04 7.07 -9.41
C LEU A 118 9.95 7.15 -10.93
N GLU A 119 9.54 8.29 -11.45
CA GLU A 119 9.40 8.54 -12.88
C GLU A 119 9.95 9.90 -13.23
N GLU A 120 10.80 9.97 -14.25
CA GLU A 120 11.24 11.25 -14.82
C GLU A 120 10.07 11.92 -15.58
N GLU A 121 9.93 13.23 -15.45
CA GLU A 121 9.02 13.98 -16.31
C GLU A 121 9.56 14.00 -17.73
N LYS A 122 8.89 13.29 -18.64
CA LYS A 122 9.15 13.39 -20.07
C LYS A 122 8.96 14.86 -20.50
N LYS A 123 10.02 15.49 -21.01
CA LYS A 123 9.89 16.77 -21.72
C LYS A 123 8.91 16.57 -22.87
N LYS A 124 7.76 17.27 -22.87
CA LYS A 124 6.95 17.39 -24.09
C LYS A 124 7.85 18.06 -25.14
N GLY A 125 8.23 17.31 -26.16
CA GLY A 125 9.00 17.83 -27.29
C GLY A 125 8.26 19.03 -27.88
N LYS A 126 8.94 20.17 -27.92
CA LYS A 126 8.52 21.32 -28.73
C LYS A 126 8.72 20.87 -30.18
N ASN A 127 7.65 20.80 -30.98
CA ASN A 127 7.80 20.53 -32.41
C ASN A 127 8.76 21.58 -33.00
N PRO A 128 9.73 21.17 -33.84
CA PRO A 128 10.58 22.13 -34.52
C PRO A 128 9.71 23.05 -35.40
N PRO A 129 9.98 24.36 -35.44
CA PRO A 129 9.36 25.22 -36.44
C PRO A 129 9.81 24.75 -37.83
N THR A 130 8.85 24.44 -38.68
CA THR A 130 9.02 24.30 -40.14
C THR A 130 9.38 25.63 -40.75
#